data_AF-A0A523X2F1-F1
#
_entry.id   AF-A0A523X2F1-F1
#
_cell.length_a   1.000
_cell.length_b   1.000
_cell.length_c   1.000
_cell.angle_alpha   90.00
_cell.angle_beta   90.00
_cell.angle_gamma   90.00
#
_symmetry.space_group_name_H-M   'P 1'
#
loop_
_entity.id
_entity.type
_entity.pdbx_description
1 polymer ?
#
loop_
_entity_poly.entity_id
_entity_poly.type
_entity_poly.pdbx_seq_one_letter_code
_entity_poly.pdbx_strand_id
1 'polypeptide(L)' 'MGNDTFMMTYCDGVGGIDLDELVAFHKKHGKHATVTAVQPLGRFGAMNLNDFGHVQSFQEKTKGDG' A
#
# COMPACT_ATOMS: atom_id res chain seq x y z
N MET A 1 -22.50 22.35 -11.12
CA MET A 1 -21.89 21.03 -11.38
C MET A 1 -20.43 21.12 -10.97
N GLY A 2 -19.90 20.19 -10.16
CA GLY A 2 -18.48 20.18 -9.78
C GLY A 2 -18.13 20.00 -8.30
N ASN A 3 -19.12 19.77 -7.42
CA ASN A 3 -18.89 19.58 -5.97
C ASN A 3 -19.23 18.17 -5.46
N ASP A 4 -19.50 17.23 -6.37
CA ASP A 4 -19.88 15.86 -5.99
C ASP A 4 -18.64 14.99 -5.80
N THR A 5 -18.69 14.10 -4.80
CA THR A 5 -17.63 13.11 -4.56
C THR A 5 -17.63 12.05 -5.65
N PHE A 6 -16.44 11.64 -6.10
CA PHE A 6 -16.24 10.53 -7.03
C PHE A 6 -15.11 9.61 -6.57
N MET A 7 -15.05 8.41 -7.13
CA MET A 7 -13.96 7.46 -6.93
C MET A 7 -13.07 7.39 -8.16
N MET A 8 -11.77 7.21 -7.95
CA MET A 8 -10.78 7.02 -9.01
C MET A 8 -9.80 5.94 -8.60
N THR A 9 -9.40 5.09 -9.55
CA THR A 9 -8.35 4.09 -9.37
C THR A 9 -7.52 3.97 -10.64
N TYR A 10 -6.31 3.40 -10.52
CA TYR A 10 -5.52 2.99 -11.67
C TYR A 10 -6.16 1.77 -12.34
N CYS A 11 -6.07 1.68 -13.68
CA CYS A 11 -6.74 0.63 -14.46
C CYS A 11 -6.07 -0.77 -14.34
N ASP A 12 -4.89 -0.83 -13.72
CA ASP A 12 -4.11 -2.02 -13.44
C ASP A 12 -4.10 -2.39 -11.95
N GLY A 13 -4.76 -1.59 -11.10
CA GLY A 13 -4.85 -1.82 -9.67
C GLY A 13 -6.00 -2.78 -9.32
N VAL A 14 -5.66 -3.90 -8.67
CA VAL A 14 -6.63 -4.81 -8.03
C VAL A 14 -6.30 -4.96 -6.55
N GLY A 15 -7.32 -4.94 -5.69
CA GLY A 15 -7.16 -5.07 -4.25
C GLY A 15 -8.47 -5.39 -3.56
N GLY A 16 -8.40 -6.03 -2.39
CA GLY A 16 -9.56 -6.29 -1.53
C GLY A 16 -9.88 -5.08 -0.67
N ILE A 17 -10.44 -4.03 -1.26
CA ILE A 17 -10.85 -2.80 -0.58
C ILE A 17 -12.36 -2.81 -0.38
N ASP A 18 -12.82 -2.59 0.86
CA ASP A 18 -14.23 -2.31 1.15
C ASP A 18 -14.56 -0.87 0.76
N LEU A 19 -15.41 -0.70 -0.26
CA LEU A 19 -15.76 0.61 -0.78
C LEU A 19 -16.74 1.37 0.11
N ASP A 20 -17.62 0.68 0.83
CA ASP A 20 -18.61 1.31 1.70
C ASP A 20 -17.92 1.87 2.95
N GLU A 21 -16.99 1.11 3.53
CA GLU A 21 -16.15 1.59 4.64
C GLU A 21 -15.28 2.77 4.20
N LEU A 22 -14.68 2.71 3.00
CA LEU A 22 -13.85 3.78 2.46
C LEU A 22 -14.63 5.10 2.27
N VAL A 23 -15.85 5.01 1.75
CA VAL A 23 -16.74 6.17 1.57
C VAL A 23 -17.18 6.72 2.93
N ALA A 24 -17.54 5.83 3.88
CA ALA A 24 -17.91 6.24 5.23
C ALA A 24 -16.74 6.97 5.92
N PHE A 25 -15.52 6.45 5.81
CA PHE A 25 -14.31 7.09 6.31
C PHE A 25 -14.08 8.47 5.68
N HIS A 26 -14.19 8.58 4.35
CA HIS A 26 -14.05 9.85 3.63
C HIS A 26 -15.02 10.91 4.13
N LYS A 27 -16.31 10.55 4.23
CA LYS A 27 -17.36 11.46 4.72
C LYS A 27 -17.13 11.85 6.17
N LYS A 28 -16.65 10.93 7.01
CA LYS A 28 -16.46 11.15 8.45
C LYS A 28 -15.35 12.17 8.76
N HIS A 29 -14.25 12.17 8.00
CA HIS A 29 -13.11 13.05 8.31
C HIS A 29 -13.21 14.45 7.68
N GLY A 30 -14.08 14.64 6.69
CA GLY A 30 -14.40 15.95 6.10
C GLY A 30 -13.25 16.62 5.33
N LYS A 31 -12.22 15.87 4.92
CA LYS A 31 -11.12 16.37 4.08
C LYS A 31 -11.47 16.27 2.59
N HIS A 32 -10.74 17.02 1.78
CA HIS A 32 -10.95 17.07 0.32
C HIS A 32 -10.74 15.74 -0.40
N ALA A 33 -9.90 14.83 0.15
CA ALA A 33 -9.59 13.57 -0.48
C ALA A 33 -9.27 12.47 0.54
N THR A 34 -9.47 11.22 0.14
CA THR A 34 -8.97 10.02 0.81
C THR A 34 -8.12 9.24 -0.18
N VAL A 35 -6.98 8.72 0.25
CA VAL A 35 -6.13 7.84 -0.55
C VAL A 35 -5.92 6.54 0.22
N THR A 36 -6.06 5.40 -0.45
CA THR A 36 -5.76 4.09 0.15
C THR A 36 -4.26 3.82 0.01
N ALA A 37 -3.55 3.74 1.13
CA ALA A 37 -2.15 3.35 1.15
C ALA A 37 -2.02 1.82 1.04
N VAL A 38 -1.06 1.36 0.25
CA VAL A 38 -0.69 -0.06 0.13
C VAL A 38 0.81 -0.21 0.41
N GLN A 39 1.20 -1.33 1.03
CA GLN A 39 2.60 -1.67 1.20
C GLN A 39 3.04 -2.51 -0.01
N PRO A 40 3.84 -1.98 -0.95
CA PRO A 40 4.33 -2.77 -2.06
C PRO A 40 5.27 -3.86 -1.55
N LEU A 41 5.37 -4.95 -2.32
CA LEU A 41 6.42 -5.94 -2.10
C LEU A 41 7.79 -5.29 -2.35
N GLY A 42 8.78 -5.73 -1.58
CA GLY A 42 10.18 -5.42 -1.81
C GLY A 42 10.54 -5.73 -3.26
N ARG A 43 11.16 -4.77 -3.92
CA ARG A 43 11.60 -4.93 -5.31
C ARG A 43 12.77 -5.90 -5.42
N PHE A 44 13.55 -6.02 -4.34
CA PHE A 44 14.74 -6.84 -4.25
C PHE A 44 14.58 -7.88 -3.13
N GLY A 45 15.44 -8.90 -3.13
CA GLY A 45 15.54 -9.82 -2.02
C GLY A 45 16.30 -9.21 -0.85
N ALA A 46 15.84 -9.50 0.36
CA ALA A 46 16.50 -9.10 1.60
C ALA A 46 17.54 -10.16 1.99
N MET A 47 18.76 -9.71 2.34
CA MET A 47 19.82 -10.57 2.89
C MET A 47 19.98 -10.29 4.38
N ASN A 48 19.98 -11.35 5.19
CA ASN A 48 20.39 -11.27 6.59
C ASN A 48 21.89 -11.61 6.67
N LEU A 49 22.69 -10.67 7.16
CA LEU A 49 24.13 -10.81 7.35
C LEU A 49 24.46 -10.87 8.85
N ASN A 50 25.41 -11.72 9.22
CA ASN A 50 25.97 -11.68 10.57
C ASN A 50 27.03 -10.56 10.70
N ASP A 51 27.55 -10.37 11.91
CA ASP A 51 28.57 -9.35 12.22
C ASP A 51 29.89 -9.52 11.43
N PHE A 52 30.11 -10.70 10.85
CA PHE A 52 31.27 -11.02 10.01
C PHE A 52 31.00 -10.82 8.51
N GLY A 53 29.80 -10.38 8.13
CA GLY A 53 29.40 -10.17 6.74
C GLY A 53 29.00 -11.44 5.97
N HIS A 54 28.82 -12.58 6.65
CA HIS A 54 28.34 -13.81 6.02
C HIS A 54 26.82 -13.83 5.91
N VAL A 55 26.30 -14.29 4.77
CA VAL A 55 24.86 -14.46 4.53
C VAL A 55 24.31 -15.60 5.38
N GLN A 56 23.42 -15.27 6.31
CA GLN A 56 22.68 -16.25 7.13
C GLN A 56 21.39 -16.70 6.46
N SER A 57 20.70 -15.80 5.76
CA SER A 57 19.50 -16.13 5.00
C SER A 57 19.23 -15.11 3.89
N PHE A 58 18.44 -15.55 2.90
CA PHE A 58 17.96 -14.73 1.80
C PHE A 58 16.44 -14.89 1.67
N GLN A 59 15.73 -13.78 1.55
CA GLN A 59 14.30 -13.77 1.33
C GLN A 59 13.96 -12.97 0.08
N GLU A 60 13.50 -13.66 -0.95
CA GLU A 60 13.13 -13.04 -2.23
C GLU A 60 11.85 -12.21 -2.06
N LYS A 61 11.93 -10.91 -2.40
CA LYS A 61 10.78 -9.98 -2.49
C LYS A 61 9.91 -9.98 -1.23
N THR A 62 10.52 -9.67 -0.10
CA THR A 62 9.85 -9.53 1.20
C THR A 62 8.65 -8.58 1.13
N LYS A 63 7.62 -8.81 1.96
CA LYS A 63 6.56 -7.81 2.12
C LYS A 63 7.13 -6.62 2.89
N GLY A 64 7.30 -5.49 2.21
CA GLY A 64 7.93 -4.30 2.79
C GLY A 64 9.45 -4.41 2.88
N ASP A 65 10.12 -3.43 2.27
CA ASP A 65 11.57 -3.19 2.44
C ASP A 65 11.82 -1.67 2.53
N GLY A 66 10.87 -0.96 3.17
CA GLY A 66 10.87 0.49 3.31
C GLY A 66 10.31 0.93 4.64
#